data_AF-A0A1V1TLR5-F1
#
_entry.id   AF-A0A1V1TLR5-F1
#
_cell.length_a   1.000
_cell.length_b   1.000
_cell.length_c   1.000
_cell.angle_alpha   90.00
_cell.angle_beta   90.00
_cell.angle_gamma   90.00
#
_symmetry.space_group_name_H-M   'P 1'
#
loop_
_entity.id
_entity.type
_entity.pdbx_description
1 polymer ?
#
loop_
_entity_poly.entity_id
_entity_poly.type
_entity_poly.pdbx_seq_one_letter_code
_entity_poly.pdbx_strand_id
1 'polypeptide(L)'
;MLDALCFIWDREGKSLQPETKIETMPEIYRAIEEELWRKDIIRLRKREDGELLTPGHIKSDHRPQLEELAQDEIKFLERLAFTGLYKEDYFAARYFIRQLETKEPLQYGNGGTDSISTTSYIEQHKYTARYDIMWRFVASLLASKQNDGLNRLLDTINKKPRDLLGPTHKRLIIHFLNESDPEKELETFPLREKIENELQCWASEEYDIHRNIHLYTSYMFIKHEQEFPPHILKRVFINKNSSD
;
A
#
# COMPACT_ATOMS: atom_id res chain seq x y z
N MET A 1 -7.95 -18.36 16.01
CA MET A 1 -8.18 -18.74 14.60
C MET A 1 -8.72 -20.16 14.49
N LEU A 2 -8.15 -21.14 15.19
CA LEU A 2 -8.73 -22.50 15.29
C LEU A 2 -10.14 -22.51 15.91
N ASP A 3 -10.37 -21.75 16.99
CA ASP A 3 -11.68 -21.68 17.65
C ASP A 3 -12.80 -21.16 16.74
N ALA A 4 -12.49 -20.24 15.82
CA ALA A 4 -13.46 -19.70 14.85
C ALA A 4 -13.77 -20.71 13.74
N LEU A 5 -12.76 -21.47 13.30
CA LEU A 5 -12.90 -22.57 12.33
C LEU A 5 -13.71 -23.75 12.90
N CYS A 6 -13.49 -24.10 14.18
CA CYS A 6 -14.29 -25.12 14.86
C CYS A 6 -15.76 -24.70 14.99
N PHE A 7 -16.03 -23.42 15.21
CA PHE A 7 -17.39 -22.90 15.36
C PHE A 7 -18.21 -22.91 14.06
N ILE A 8 -17.57 -22.67 12.92
CA ILE A 8 -18.20 -22.79 11.59
C ILE A 8 -18.64 -24.24 11.32
N TRP A 9 -17.91 -25.22 11.84
CA TRP A 9 -18.21 -26.64 11.67
C TRP A 9 -19.23 -27.21 12.67
N ASP A 10 -19.40 -26.58 13.84
CA ASP A 10 -20.15 -27.17 14.98
C ASP A 10 -21.63 -26.73 15.07
N ARG A 11 -22.12 -25.91 14.14
CA ARG A 11 -23.54 -25.47 14.12
C ARG A 11 -24.46 -26.59 13.57
N GLU A 12 -24.85 -27.49 14.47
CA GLU A 12 -25.98 -28.43 14.37
C GLU A 12 -26.00 -29.40 13.18
N GLY A 13 -24.91 -30.08 12.84
CA GLY A 13 -24.96 -31.21 11.87
C GLY A 13 -25.50 -30.87 10.47
N LYS A 14 -25.79 -29.59 10.22
CA LYS A 14 -25.95 -28.98 8.93
C LYS A 14 -24.56 -28.53 8.60
N SER A 15 -23.83 -29.41 7.90
CA SER A 15 -22.97 -28.93 6.82
C SER A 15 -23.63 -27.69 6.23
N LEU A 16 -22.85 -26.63 6.01
CA LEU A 16 -23.11 -25.61 4.99
C LEU A 16 -24.17 -26.17 4.04
N GLN A 17 -25.36 -25.55 4.01
CA GLN A 17 -26.50 -26.11 3.30
C GLN A 17 -26.02 -26.78 2.00
N PRO A 18 -26.57 -27.92 1.57
CA PRO A 18 -26.01 -28.75 0.48
C PRO A 18 -25.69 -28.02 -0.85
N GLU A 19 -26.05 -26.74 -0.94
CA GLU A 19 -26.00 -25.82 -2.05
C GLU A 19 -24.86 -24.77 -1.93
N THR A 20 -24.29 -24.51 -0.74
CA THR A 20 -23.17 -23.54 -0.57
C THR A 20 -21.84 -24.25 -0.50
N LYS A 21 -21.32 -24.61 -1.67
CA LYS A 21 -19.96 -25.11 -1.83
C LYS A 21 -18.98 -23.96 -1.57
N ILE A 22 -18.29 -23.98 -0.44
CA ILE A 22 -17.15 -23.10 -0.19
C ILE A 22 -15.99 -23.62 -1.05
N GLU A 23 -15.66 -22.91 -2.12
CA GLU A 23 -14.65 -23.31 -3.10
C GLU A 23 -13.31 -22.60 -2.88
N THR A 24 -13.29 -21.46 -2.19
CA THR A 24 -12.09 -20.59 -2.15
C THR A 24 -11.70 -20.11 -0.75
N MET A 25 -10.39 -19.95 -0.51
CA MET A 25 -9.87 -19.40 0.76
C MET A 25 -10.52 -18.06 1.18
N PRO A 26 -10.81 -17.11 0.27
CA PRO A 26 -11.54 -15.88 0.62
C PRO A 26 -12.96 -16.08 1.16
N GLU A 27 -13.65 -17.15 0.76
CA GLU A 27 -14.99 -17.47 1.30
C GLU A 27 -14.90 -17.96 2.74
N ILE A 28 -13.84 -18.67 3.09
CA ILE A 28 -13.57 -19.09 4.47
C ILE A 28 -13.34 -17.85 5.36
N TYR A 29 -12.46 -16.92 4.93
CA TYR A 29 -12.22 -15.69 5.68
C TYR A 29 -13.50 -14.87 5.86
N ARG A 30 -14.32 -14.80 4.82
CA ARG A 30 -15.61 -14.09 4.85
C ARG A 30 -16.61 -14.71 5.83
N ALA A 31 -16.70 -16.04 5.86
CA ALA A 31 -17.55 -16.75 6.82
C ALA A 31 -17.07 -16.54 8.26
N ILE A 32 -15.75 -16.51 8.48
CA ILE A 32 -15.16 -16.21 9.80
C ILE A 32 -15.50 -14.78 10.23
N GLU A 33 -15.35 -13.79 9.34
CA GLU A 33 -15.68 -12.39 9.62
C GLU A 33 -17.14 -12.22 10.03
N GLU A 34 -18.07 -12.82 9.28
CA GLU A 34 -19.50 -12.74 9.56
C GLU A 34 -19.86 -13.33 10.93
N GLU A 35 -19.28 -14.47 11.29
CA GLU A 35 -19.51 -15.10 12.60
C GLU A 35 -18.93 -14.28 13.76
N LEU A 36 -17.75 -13.68 13.57
CA LEU A 36 -17.16 -12.78 14.56
C LEU A 36 -18.04 -11.55 14.78
N TRP A 37 -18.54 -10.94 13.71
CA TRP A 37 -19.41 -9.76 13.81
C TRP A 37 -20.74 -10.04 14.52
N ARG A 38 -21.38 -11.19 14.27
CA ARG A 38 -22.61 -11.58 14.99
C ARG A 38 -22.38 -11.65 16.49
N LYS A 39 -21.27 -12.25 16.90
CA LYS A 39 -20.90 -12.38 18.31
C LYS A 39 -20.57 -11.02 18.93
N ASP A 40 -19.80 -10.21 18.20
CA ASP A 40 -19.32 -8.95 18.72
C ASP A 40 -20.42 -7.89 18.79
N ILE A 41 -21.37 -7.84 17.86
CA ILE A 41 -22.52 -6.90 17.89
C ILE A 41 -23.40 -7.13 19.14
N ILE A 42 -23.65 -8.40 19.50
CA ILE A 42 -24.37 -8.75 20.73
C ILE A 42 -23.56 -8.36 21.97
N ARG A 43 -22.25 -8.66 21.98
CA ARG A 43 -21.34 -8.29 23.08
C ARG A 43 -21.22 -6.77 23.25
N LEU A 44 -21.24 -6.03 22.15
CA LEU A 44 -21.22 -4.56 22.09
C LEU A 44 -22.58 -3.93 22.46
N ARG A 45 -23.61 -4.75 22.71
CA ARG A 45 -24.95 -4.31 23.11
C ARG A 45 -25.55 -3.30 22.12
N LYS A 46 -25.32 -3.54 20.83
CA LYS A 46 -25.85 -2.70 19.76
C LYS A 46 -27.38 -2.75 19.75
N ARG A 47 -27.98 -1.65 19.29
CA ARG A 47 -29.43 -1.47 19.23
C ARG A 47 -29.87 -1.26 17.80
N GLU A 48 -31.02 -1.82 17.47
CA GLU A 48 -31.73 -1.60 16.21
C GLU A 48 -33.14 -1.12 16.60
N ASP A 49 -33.58 0.00 16.01
CA ASP A 49 -34.88 0.63 16.33
C ASP A 49 -35.17 0.87 17.83
N GLY A 50 -34.11 1.05 18.63
CA GLY A 50 -34.19 1.32 20.07
C GLY A 50 -34.18 0.07 20.96
N GLU A 51 -34.37 -1.12 20.39
CA GLU A 51 -34.29 -2.40 21.10
C GLU A 51 -32.88 -2.98 21.08
N LEU A 52 -32.52 -3.75 22.11
CA LEU A 52 -31.24 -4.45 22.17
C LEU A 52 -31.26 -5.65 21.22
N LEU A 53 -30.22 -5.77 20.41
CA LEU A 53 -30.04 -6.92 19.54
C LEU A 53 -29.84 -8.18 20.38
N THR A 54 -30.63 -9.20 20.09
CA THR A 54 -30.55 -10.53 20.70
C THR A 54 -30.20 -11.57 19.62
N PRO A 55 -29.72 -12.77 19.98
CA PRO A 55 -29.39 -13.80 18.99
C PRO A 55 -30.53 -14.15 18.02
N GLY A 56 -31.79 -13.93 18.41
CA GLY A 56 -32.97 -14.17 17.57
C GLY A 56 -33.30 -13.06 16.58
N HIS A 57 -32.79 -11.84 16.79
CA HIS A 57 -33.00 -10.70 15.90
C HIS A 57 -32.06 -10.72 14.68
N ILE A 58 -30.93 -11.43 14.79
CA ILE A 58 -29.92 -11.53 13.73
C ILE A 58 -30.29 -12.68 12.77
N LYS A 59 -31.02 -12.35 11.70
CA LYS A 59 -31.26 -13.32 10.61
C LYS A 59 -29.96 -13.62 9.86
N SER A 60 -29.84 -14.83 9.32
CA SER A 60 -28.60 -15.36 8.74
C SER A 60 -28.11 -14.65 7.47
N ASP A 61 -28.83 -13.66 6.94
CA ASP A 61 -28.74 -13.29 5.52
C ASP A 61 -28.53 -11.79 5.24
N HIS A 62 -28.30 -10.95 6.25
CA HIS A 62 -28.24 -9.48 6.06
C HIS A 62 -26.90 -8.89 6.53
N ARG A 63 -25.84 -9.19 5.79
CA ARG A 63 -24.51 -8.61 5.98
C ARG A 63 -24.46 -7.07 5.96
N PRO A 64 -25.15 -6.36 5.05
CA PRO A 64 -25.08 -4.90 5.01
C PRO A 64 -25.56 -4.25 6.31
N GLN A 65 -26.55 -4.85 6.98
CA GLN A 65 -27.07 -4.38 8.26
C GLN A 65 -26.07 -4.60 9.40
N LEU A 66 -25.37 -5.75 9.40
CA LEU A 66 -24.31 -6.02 10.38
C LEU A 66 -23.11 -5.06 10.20
N GLU A 67 -22.72 -4.76 8.95
CA GLU A 67 -21.68 -3.77 8.65
C GLU A 67 -22.08 -2.36 9.10
N GLU A 68 -23.33 -1.97 8.87
CA GLU A 68 -23.85 -0.66 9.30
C GLU A 68 -23.84 -0.53 10.83
N LEU A 69 -24.29 -1.57 11.55
CA LEU A 69 -24.30 -1.60 13.01
C LEU A 69 -22.89 -1.56 13.63
N ALA A 70 -21.92 -2.18 12.97
CA ALA A 70 -20.52 -2.26 13.42
C ALA A 70 -19.62 -1.18 12.79
N GLN A 71 -20.18 -0.24 12.01
CA GLN A 71 -19.39 0.66 11.17
C GLN A 71 -18.41 1.52 11.97
N ASP A 72 -18.81 1.98 13.16
CA ASP A 72 -17.96 2.81 14.02
C ASP A 72 -16.79 2.01 14.60
N GLU A 73 -17.02 0.76 15.01
CA GLU A 73 -15.97 -0.14 15.49
C GLU A 73 -15.04 -0.56 14.36
N ILE A 74 -15.56 -0.83 13.17
CA ILE A 74 -14.74 -1.10 11.97
C ILE A 74 -13.85 0.12 11.70
N LYS A 75 -14.43 1.32 11.61
CA LYS A 75 -13.65 2.56 11.43
C LYS A 75 -12.63 2.79 12.54
N PHE A 76 -12.97 2.46 13.79
CA PHE A 76 -12.06 2.59 14.92
C PHE A 76 -10.90 1.59 14.82
N LEU A 77 -11.18 0.32 14.52
CA LEU A 77 -10.17 -0.73 14.36
C LEU A 77 -9.29 -0.46 13.16
N GLU A 78 -9.86 0.00 12.04
CA GLU A 78 -9.12 0.49 10.88
C GLU A 78 -8.19 1.63 11.29
N ARG A 79 -8.71 2.69 11.93
CA ARG A 79 -7.89 3.80 12.41
C ARG A 79 -6.81 3.34 13.36
N LEU A 80 -7.10 2.43 14.28
CA LEU A 80 -6.14 1.91 15.26
C LEU A 80 -5.04 1.10 14.57
N ALA A 81 -5.41 0.17 13.69
CA ALA A 81 -4.49 -0.66 12.92
C ALA A 81 -3.59 0.20 12.03
N PHE A 82 -4.18 1.11 11.26
CA PHE A 82 -3.43 2.04 10.41
C PHE A 82 -2.54 2.96 11.25
N THR A 83 -3.02 3.55 12.34
CA THR A 83 -2.21 4.41 13.22
C THR A 83 -1.01 3.65 13.79
N GLY A 84 -1.20 2.38 14.18
CA GLY A 84 -0.11 1.52 14.63
C GLY A 84 0.94 1.29 13.54
N LEU A 85 0.50 0.92 12.34
CA LEU A 85 1.37 0.68 11.17
C LEU A 85 2.16 1.94 10.78
N TYR A 86 1.48 3.08 10.60
CA TYR A 86 2.13 4.34 10.22
C TYR A 86 3.10 4.86 11.28
N LYS A 87 2.83 4.62 12.58
CA LYS A 87 3.70 5.06 13.66
C LYS A 87 5.04 4.33 13.63
N GLU A 88 5.03 3.01 13.44
CA GLU A 88 6.26 2.22 13.33
C GLU A 88 7.09 2.63 12.12
N ASP A 89 6.46 2.74 10.94
CA ASP A 89 7.13 3.14 9.71
C ASP A 89 7.68 4.57 9.78
N TYR A 90 6.97 5.48 10.44
CA TYR A 90 7.45 6.85 10.68
C TYR A 90 8.69 6.88 11.57
N PHE A 91 8.70 6.12 12.68
CA PHE A 91 9.88 6.05 13.54
C PHE A 91 11.05 5.35 12.85
N ALA A 92 10.78 4.31 12.07
CA ALA A 92 11.78 3.64 11.24
C ALA A 92 12.39 4.62 10.22
N ALA A 93 11.57 5.42 9.54
CA ALA A 93 12.03 6.45 8.61
C ALA A 93 12.90 7.51 9.29
N ARG A 94 12.49 8.00 10.47
CA ARG A 94 13.30 8.95 11.25
C ARG A 94 14.64 8.37 11.69
N TYR A 95 14.64 7.13 12.16
CA TYR A 95 15.86 6.44 12.55
C TYR A 95 16.78 6.24 11.33
N PHE A 96 16.23 5.82 10.21
CA PHE A 96 16.96 5.65 8.95
C PHE A 96 17.62 6.95 8.50
N ILE A 97 16.88 8.07 8.47
CA ILE A 97 17.42 9.38 8.08
C ILE A 97 18.54 9.81 9.02
N ARG A 98 18.37 9.61 10.34
CA ARG A 98 19.41 9.92 11.31
C ARG A 98 20.70 9.15 11.00
N GLN A 99 20.61 7.84 10.73
CA GLN A 99 21.78 7.03 10.39
C GLN A 99 22.37 7.36 9.02
N LEU A 100 21.54 7.77 8.06
CA LEU A 100 22.01 8.28 6.77
C LEU A 100 22.83 9.58 6.91
N GLU A 101 22.44 10.45 7.85
CA GLU A 101 23.12 11.72 8.15
C GLU A 101 24.41 11.50 8.95
N THR A 102 24.38 10.66 9.99
CA THR A 102 25.54 10.33 10.83
C THR A 102 26.52 9.38 10.16
N LYS A 103 26.10 8.71 9.07
CA LYS A 103 26.82 7.61 8.39
C LYS A 103 27.11 6.42 9.32
N GLU A 104 26.32 6.28 10.38
CA GLU A 104 26.37 5.13 11.26
C GLU A 104 25.66 3.92 10.62
N PRO A 105 26.09 2.69 10.96
CA PRO A 105 25.38 1.51 10.49
C PRO A 105 23.97 1.42 11.08
N LEU A 106 23.06 0.87 10.30
CA LEU A 106 21.72 0.51 10.73
C LEU A 106 21.79 -0.76 11.57
N GLN A 107 21.34 -0.66 12.81
CA GLN A 107 20.99 -1.83 13.61
C GLN A 107 19.58 -2.29 13.26
N TYR A 108 19.42 -3.55 12.88
CA TYR A 108 18.13 -4.16 12.53
C TYR A 108 18.07 -5.62 12.99
N GLY A 109 16.91 -6.26 12.82
CA GLY A 109 16.67 -7.63 13.32
C GLY A 109 16.21 -7.69 14.78
N ASN A 110 15.81 -8.89 15.23
CA ASN A 110 15.29 -9.09 16.59
C ASN A 110 16.40 -8.84 17.62
N GLY A 111 16.33 -7.69 18.31
CA GLY A 111 17.31 -7.30 19.33
C GLY A 111 18.47 -6.44 18.82
N GLY A 112 18.45 -5.98 17.57
CA GLY A 112 19.49 -5.08 17.02
C GLY A 112 20.86 -5.72 16.84
N THR A 113 20.89 -7.05 16.69
CA THR A 113 22.13 -7.83 16.55
C THR A 113 22.81 -7.65 15.20
N ASP A 114 22.03 -7.30 14.16
CA ASP A 114 22.52 -7.19 12.81
C ASP A 114 22.84 -5.73 12.49
N SER A 115 24.06 -5.50 11.99
CA SER A 115 24.56 -4.17 11.62
C SER A 115 24.84 -4.14 10.12
N ILE A 116 24.20 -3.22 9.41
CA ILE A 116 24.36 -3.05 7.95
C ILE A 116 24.55 -1.59 7.60
N SER A 117 25.35 -1.30 6.57
CA SER A 117 25.46 0.07 6.05
C SER A 117 24.12 0.53 5.47
N THR A 118 23.81 1.83 5.57
CA THR A 118 22.58 2.40 5.00
C THR A 118 22.46 2.15 3.50
N THR A 119 23.57 2.20 2.76
CA THR A 119 23.61 1.93 1.32
C THR A 119 23.28 0.48 1.01
N SER A 120 23.87 -0.47 1.75
CA SER A 120 23.60 -1.90 1.56
C SER A 120 22.16 -2.26 1.95
N TYR A 121 21.59 -1.59 2.96
CA TYR A 121 20.18 -1.76 3.32
C TYR A 121 19.24 -1.34 2.19
N ILE A 122 19.48 -0.17 1.58
CA ILE A 122 18.71 0.28 0.40
C ILE A 122 18.81 -0.76 -0.72
N GLU A 123 20.02 -1.24 -1.03
CA GLU A 123 20.25 -2.20 -2.11
C GLU A 123 19.47 -3.52 -1.90
N GLN A 124 19.34 -3.98 -0.65
CA GLN A 124 18.64 -5.22 -0.31
C GLN A 124 17.11 -5.04 -0.20
N HIS A 125 16.65 -3.88 0.24
CA HIS A 125 15.27 -3.69 0.72
C HIS A 125 14.45 -2.64 -0.01
N LYS A 126 15.01 -1.93 -1.00
CA LYS A 126 14.28 -0.88 -1.75
C LYS A 126 12.99 -1.34 -2.43
N TYR A 127 12.83 -2.63 -2.73
CA TYR A 127 11.62 -3.17 -3.37
C TYR A 127 10.75 -4.05 -2.45
N THR A 128 11.09 -4.13 -1.17
CA THR A 128 10.27 -4.88 -0.21
C THR A 128 8.99 -4.10 0.08
N ALA A 129 7.84 -4.67 -0.26
CA ALA A 129 6.52 -4.02 -0.08
C ALA A 129 6.27 -3.53 1.35
N ARG A 130 6.80 -4.23 2.36
CA ARG A 130 6.71 -3.82 3.78
C ARG A 130 7.28 -2.43 4.04
N TYR A 131 8.29 -1.99 3.28
CA TYR A 131 8.96 -0.72 3.50
C TYR A 131 8.41 0.42 2.62
N ASP A 132 7.37 0.18 1.81
CA ASP A 132 6.81 1.21 0.93
C ASP A 132 6.38 2.47 1.71
N ILE A 133 5.61 2.27 2.78
CA ILE A 133 5.14 3.36 3.66
C ILE A 133 6.34 4.07 4.33
N MET A 134 7.32 3.30 4.80
CA MET A 134 8.55 3.87 5.37
C MET A 134 9.28 4.75 4.33
N TRP A 135 9.40 4.31 3.08
CA TRP A 135 10.07 5.07 2.03
C TRP A 135 9.34 6.38 1.71
N ARG A 136 8.00 6.39 1.73
CA ARG A 136 7.19 7.62 1.60
C ARG A 136 7.50 8.61 2.71
N PHE A 137 7.55 8.15 3.96
CA PHE A 137 7.96 9.01 5.08
C PHE A 137 9.39 9.52 4.92
N VAL A 138 10.32 8.68 4.45
CA VAL A 138 11.71 9.11 4.18
C VAL A 138 11.74 10.21 3.12
N ALA A 139 11.00 10.04 2.01
CA ALA A 139 10.87 11.02 0.95
C ALA A 139 10.36 12.36 1.48
N SER A 140 9.22 12.33 2.17
CA SER A 140 8.55 13.50 2.72
C SER A 140 9.43 14.24 3.75
N LEU A 141 10.07 13.52 4.66
CA LEU A 141 10.96 14.10 5.67
C LEU A 141 12.21 14.73 5.05
N LEU A 142 12.80 14.12 4.01
CA LEU A 142 13.95 14.69 3.31
C LEU A 142 13.56 15.88 2.44
N ALA A 143 12.42 15.83 1.75
CA ALA A 143 11.87 16.95 0.97
C ALA A 143 11.63 18.18 1.86
N SER A 144 11.17 17.97 3.09
CA SER A 144 10.97 19.07 4.06
C SER A 144 12.25 19.77 4.51
N LYS A 145 13.42 19.11 4.39
CA LYS A 145 14.68 19.56 4.99
C LYS A 145 15.50 20.55 4.13
N GLN A 146 15.03 20.97 2.96
CA GLN A 146 15.74 21.88 2.02
C GLN A 146 17.25 21.56 1.90
N ASN A 147 17.59 20.27 1.86
CA ASN A 147 18.97 19.81 1.78
C ASN A 147 19.15 18.81 0.64
N ASP A 148 20.41 18.51 0.30
CA ASP A 148 20.77 17.55 -0.75
C ASP A 148 20.49 16.07 -0.36
N GLY A 149 19.84 15.82 0.78
CA GLY A 149 19.61 14.47 1.29
C GLY A 149 18.71 13.64 0.38
N LEU A 150 17.68 14.26 -0.21
CA LEU A 150 16.76 13.59 -1.14
C LEU A 150 17.48 13.19 -2.45
N ASN A 151 18.29 14.09 -3.02
CA ASN A 151 19.13 13.83 -4.19
C ASN A 151 20.06 12.62 -3.95
N ARG A 152 20.79 12.62 -2.84
CA ARG A 152 21.71 11.54 -2.47
C ARG A 152 21.00 10.20 -2.31
N LEU A 153 19.78 10.22 -1.75
CA LEU A 153 18.97 9.02 -1.61
C LEU A 153 18.53 8.49 -2.98
N LEU A 154 18.00 9.35 -3.85
CA LEU A 154 17.56 8.96 -5.19
C LEU A 154 18.73 8.45 -6.05
N ASP A 155 19.89 9.08 -5.98
CA ASP A 155 21.12 8.57 -6.60
C ASP A 155 21.49 7.17 -6.08
N THR A 156 21.25 6.90 -4.80
CA THR A 156 21.53 5.59 -4.19
C THR A 156 20.49 4.54 -4.60
N ILE A 157 19.21 4.90 -4.67
CA ILE A 157 18.12 4.02 -5.14
C ILE A 157 18.33 3.63 -6.62
N ASN A 158 18.82 4.57 -7.43
CA ASN A 158 19.14 4.38 -8.85
C ASN A 158 20.40 3.53 -9.10
N LYS A 159 21.24 3.29 -8.08
CA LYS A 159 22.39 2.37 -8.17
C LYS A 159 21.92 0.90 -8.24
N LYS A 160 22.79 0.04 -8.78
CA LYS A 160 22.57 -1.43 -8.86
C LYS A 160 22.42 -2.02 -7.44
N PRO A 161 21.67 -3.11 -7.22
CA PRO A 161 21.02 -3.98 -8.21
C PRO A 161 19.81 -3.31 -8.84
N ARG A 162 19.79 -3.30 -10.18
CA ARG A 162 18.73 -2.68 -10.97
C ARG A 162 17.70 -3.76 -11.26
N ASP A 163 16.47 -3.54 -10.82
CA ASP A 163 15.34 -4.03 -11.58
C ASP A 163 15.32 -3.12 -12.82
N LEU A 164 15.83 -3.62 -13.94
CA LEU A 164 16.48 -2.82 -14.99
C LEU A 164 15.63 -1.72 -15.63
N LEU A 165 14.32 -1.69 -15.36
CA LEU A 165 13.35 -0.58 -15.47
C LEU A 165 11.98 -1.11 -15.00
N GLY A 166 11.97 -1.98 -13.99
CA GLY A 166 10.77 -2.76 -13.64
C GLY A 166 9.65 -1.90 -13.04
N PRO A 167 8.40 -2.42 -13.03
CA PRO A 167 7.24 -1.70 -12.49
C PRO A 167 7.42 -1.28 -11.02
N THR A 168 8.08 -2.11 -10.21
CA THR A 168 8.29 -1.85 -8.78
C THR A 168 9.25 -0.69 -8.53
N HIS A 169 10.31 -0.56 -9.33
CA HIS A 169 11.22 0.59 -9.22
C HIS A 169 10.51 1.89 -9.60
N LYS A 170 9.70 1.86 -10.67
CA LYS A 170 8.92 3.01 -11.13
C LYS A 170 7.89 3.44 -10.09
N ARG A 171 7.20 2.49 -9.46
CA ARG A 171 6.29 2.75 -8.33
C ARG A 171 6.97 3.54 -7.23
N LEU A 172 8.11 3.03 -6.76
CA LEU A 172 8.87 3.66 -5.69
C LEU A 172 9.22 5.11 -6.06
N ILE A 173 9.77 5.32 -7.25
CA ILE A 173 10.16 6.64 -7.75
C ILE A 173 8.95 7.58 -7.87
N ILE A 174 7.81 7.10 -8.37
CA ILE A 174 6.55 7.87 -8.43
C ILE A 174 6.14 8.34 -7.04
N HIS A 175 6.19 7.47 -6.02
CA HIS A 175 5.88 7.86 -4.65
C HIS A 175 6.84 8.93 -4.13
N PHE A 176 8.16 8.81 -4.39
CA PHE A 176 9.13 9.86 -4.04
C PHE A 176 8.81 11.21 -4.73
N LEU A 177 8.38 11.20 -5.98
CA LEU A 177 8.02 12.41 -6.75
C LEU A 177 6.72 13.07 -6.29
N ASN A 178 5.78 12.29 -5.76
CA ASN A 178 4.51 12.81 -5.25
C ASN A 178 4.63 13.44 -3.86
N GLU A 179 5.57 12.93 -3.04
CA GLU A 179 5.85 13.50 -1.71
C GLU A 179 6.70 14.79 -1.79
N SER A 180 7.16 15.17 -2.98
CA SER A 180 8.01 16.34 -3.22
C SER A 180 7.28 17.44 -3.98
N ASP A 181 7.47 18.69 -3.53
CA ASP A 181 6.86 19.87 -4.13
C ASP A 181 7.60 20.25 -5.44
N PRO A 182 6.95 20.16 -6.62
CA PRO A 182 7.58 20.42 -7.91
C PRO A 182 8.08 21.85 -8.07
N GLU A 183 7.48 22.83 -7.40
CA GLU A 183 7.88 24.24 -7.51
C GLU A 183 9.13 24.54 -6.69
N LYS A 184 9.30 23.89 -5.53
CA LYS A 184 10.48 24.05 -4.67
C LYS A 184 11.69 23.27 -5.17
N GLU A 185 11.46 22.19 -5.90
CA GLU A 185 12.55 21.35 -6.43
C GLU A 185 13.14 21.86 -7.74
N LEU A 186 12.40 22.61 -8.56
CA LEU A 186 12.90 23.06 -9.87
C LEU A 186 14.19 23.92 -9.79
N GLU A 187 14.40 24.62 -8.68
CA GLU A 187 15.64 25.40 -8.42
C GLU A 187 16.81 24.54 -7.91
N THR A 188 16.54 23.35 -7.37
CA THR A 188 17.52 22.55 -6.60
C THR A 188 17.78 21.17 -7.20
N PHE A 189 16.99 20.72 -8.19
CA PHE A 189 16.85 19.30 -8.52
C PHE A 189 16.91 19.01 -10.05
N PRO A 190 18.12 18.99 -10.67
CA PRO A 190 18.28 18.65 -12.09
C PRO A 190 17.98 17.16 -12.41
N LEU A 191 17.98 16.27 -11.40
CA LEU A 191 17.72 14.85 -11.59
C LEU A 191 16.23 14.53 -11.81
N ARG A 192 15.31 15.42 -11.39
CA ARG A 192 13.85 15.22 -11.44
C ARG A 192 13.39 15.26 -12.87
N GLU A 193 13.84 16.27 -13.61
CA GLU A 193 13.52 16.40 -15.03
C GLU A 193 13.97 15.15 -15.81
N LYS A 194 15.16 14.63 -15.51
CA LYS A 194 15.64 13.37 -16.10
C LYS A 194 14.72 12.19 -15.77
N ILE A 195 14.37 12.02 -14.50
CA ILE A 195 13.48 10.94 -14.04
C ILE A 195 12.07 11.07 -14.65
N GLU A 196 11.51 12.28 -14.67
CA GLU A 196 10.20 12.54 -15.27
C GLU A 196 10.21 12.25 -16.78
N ASN A 197 11.29 12.59 -17.49
CA ASN A 197 11.46 12.25 -18.90
C ASN A 197 11.55 10.74 -19.11
N GLU A 198 12.27 10.01 -18.24
CA GLU A 198 12.33 8.55 -18.28
C GLU A 198 10.95 7.91 -18.04
N LEU A 199 10.18 8.42 -17.06
CA LEU A 199 8.80 7.99 -16.80
C LEU A 199 7.87 8.30 -17.97
N GLN A 200 8.05 9.47 -18.62
CA GLN A 200 7.28 9.88 -19.78
C GLN A 200 7.55 8.97 -20.99
N CYS A 201 8.82 8.68 -21.29
CA CYS A 201 9.21 7.77 -22.37
C CYS A 201 8.59 6.40 -22.14
N TRP A 202 8.73 5.86 -20.94
CA TRP A 202 8.16 4.58 -20.60
C TRP A 202 6.63 4.55 -20.71
N ALA A 203 5.94 5.59 -20.25
CA ALA A 203 4.49 5.67 -20.38
C ALA A 203 4.01 5.76 -21.84
N SER A 204 4.80 6.42 -22.69
CA SER A 204 4.55 6.48 -24.13
C SER A 204 4.73 5.11 -24.78
N GLU A 205 5.77 4.38 -24.42
CA GLU A 205 6.03 3.02 -24.90
C GLU A 205 4.91 2.06 -24.49
N GLU A 206 4.48 2.10 -23.22
CA GLU A 206 3.40 1.24 -22.72
C GLU A 206 2.05 1.54 -23.42
N TYR A 207 1.78 2.82 -23.71
CA TYR A 207 0.63 3.24 -24.51
C TYR A 207 0.68 2.72 -25.95
N ASP A 208 1.83 2.84 -26.62
CA ASP A 208 2.02 2.37 -28.00
C ASP A 208 1.90 0.84 -28.10
N ILE A 209 2.44 0.11 -27.13
CA ILE A 209 2.29 -1.35 -27.03
C ILE A 209 0.82 -1.71 -26.93
N HIS A 210 0.05 -1.00 -26.09
CA HIS A 210 -1.39 -1.25 -25.94
C HIS A 210 -2.19 -0.95 -27.22
N ARG A 211 -1.86 0.13 -27.94
CA ARG A 211 -2.52 0.48 -29.21
C ARG A 211 -2.27 -0.57 -30.29
N ASN A 212 -1.07 -1.14 -30.35
CA ASN A 212 -0.66 -2.05 -31.42
C ASN A 212 -0.96 -3.53 -31.12
N ILE A 213 -1.04 -3.90 -29.83
CA ILE A 213 -1.24 -5.27 -29.39
C ILE A 213 -2.51 -5.31 -28.54
N HIS A 214 -3.64 -5.70 -29.15
CA HIS A 214 -4.94 -5.87 -28.47
C HIS A 214 -4.97 -6.98 -27.39
N LEU A 215 -3.82 -7.41 -26.86
CA LEU A 215 -3.71 -8.46 -25.86
C LEU A 215 -3.58 -7.85 -24.45
N TYR A 216 -4.51 -8.25 -23.57
CA TYR A 216 -4.52 -8.11 -22.12
C TYR A 216 -4.24 -6.72 -21.54
N THR A 217 -5.31 -5.93 -21.43
CA THR A 217 -5.40 -4.72 -20.60
C THR A 217 -4.96 -4.91 -19.14
N SER A 218 -4.91 -6.14 -18.63
CA SER A 218 -4.62 -6.49 -17.23
C SER A 218 -3.14 -6.42 -16.84
N TYR A 219 -2.20 -6.24 -17.77
CA TYR A 219 -0.76 -6.12 -17.48
C TYR A 219 -0.23 -4.69 -17.53
N MET A 220 -1.12 -3.71 -17.76
CA MET A 220 -0.72 -2.31 -17.92
C MET A 220 -0.53 -1.67 -16.54
N PHE A 221 0.71 -1.47 -16.12
CA PHE A 221 1.03 -0.86 -14.83
C PHE A 221 0.40 0.52 -14.70
N ILE A 222 0.42 1.35 -15.75
CA ILE A 222 -0.15 2.71 -15.68
C ILE A 222 -1.65 2.70 -15.37
N LYS A 223 -2.39 1.66 -15.79
CA LYS A 223 -3.82 1.53 -15.45
C LYS A 223 -4.05 1.21 -13.98
N HIS A 224 -3.08 0.56 -13.34
CA HIS A 224 -3.18 0.10 -11.96
C HIS A 224 -2.46 1.03 -10.97
N GLU A 225 -1.63 1.94 -11.46
CA GLU A 225 -0.91 2.91 -10.63
C GLU A 225 -1.76 4.18 -10.44
N GLN A 226 -2.56 4.20 -9.37
CA GLN A 226 -3.45 5.33 -9.05
C GLN A 226 -2.72 6.64 -8.77
N GLU A 227 -1.43 6.56 -8.43
CA GLU A 227 -0.60 7.69 -8.05
C GLU A 227 0.30 8.21 -9.17
N PHE A 228 0.12 7.75 -10.42
CA PHE A 228 0.97 8.23 -11.51
C PHE A 228 0.83 9.76 -11.71
N PRO A 229 1.93 10.53 -11.83
CA PRO A 229 1.86 11.99 -11.84
C PRO A 229 1.04 12.56 -13.03
N PRO A 230 -0.05 13.33 -12.79
CA PRO A 230 -0.95 13.78 -13.85
C PRO A 230 -0.31 14.68 -14.90
N HIS A 231 0.67 15.51 -14.52
CA HIS A 231 1.35 16.40 -15.46
C HIS A 231 2.18 15.63 -16.48
N ILE A 232 2.75 14.49 -16.10
CA ILE A 232 3.51 13.61 -17.00
C ILE A 232 2.56 12.95 -18.01
N LEU A 233 1.41 12.42 -17.56
CA LEU A 233 0.41 11.85 -18.47
C LEU A 233 -0.09 12.88 -19.48
N LYS A 234 -0.34 14.11 -19.03
CA LYS A 234 -0.73 15.22 -19.92
C LYS A 234 0.32 15.46 -21.01
N ARG A 235 1.62 15.45 -20.69
CA ARG A 235 2.71 15.57 -21.68
C ARG A 235 2.69 14.41 -22.68
N VAL A 236 2.50 13.16 -22.23
CA VAL A 236 2.40 11.98 -23.11
C VAL A 236 1.26 12.16 -24.13
N PHE A 237 0.05 12.50 -23.65
CA PHE A 237 -1.11 12.63 -24.54
C PHE A 237 -1.00 13.83 -25.50
N ILE A 238 -0.46 14.96 -25.05
CA ILE A 238 -0.23 16.13 -25.92
C ILE A 238 0.74 15.79 -27.04
N ASN A 239 1.88 15.17 -26.72
CA ASN A 239 2.90 14.84 -27.72
C ASN A 239 2.40 13.85 -28.77
N LYS A 240 1.52 12.92 -28.36
CA LYS A 240 0.89 11.95 -29.28
C LYS A 240 -0.16 12.60 -30.18
N ASN A 241 -0.99 13.51 -29.65
CA ASN A 241 -1.97 14.27 -30.44
C ASN A 241 -1.35 15.29 -31.41
N SER A 242 -0.06 15.61 -31.24
CA SER A 242 0.69 16.54 -32.11
C SER A 242 1.43 15.83 -33.26
N SER A 243 1.41 14.49 -33.27
CA SER A 243 2.15 13.64 -34.21
C SER A 243 1.23 12.87 -35.19
N ASP A 244 -0.09 13.09 -35.10
CA ASP A 244 -1.13 12.66 -36.07
C ASP A 244 -1.57 13.89 -36.90
#